data_AF-A0A6N2MYK5-F1
#
_entry.id   AF-A0A6N2MYK5-F1
#
_cell.length_a   1.000
_cell.length_b   1.000
_cell.length_c   1.000
_cell.angle_alpha   90.00
_cell.angle_beta   90.00
_cell.angle_gamma   90.00
#
_symmetry.space_group_name_H-M   'P 1'
#
loop_
_entity.id
_entity.type
_entity.pdbx_description
1 polymer ?
#
loop_
_entity_poly.entity_id
_entity_poly.type
_entity_poly.pdbx_seq_one_letter_code
_entity_poly.pdbx_strand_id
1 'polypeptide(L)'
;MYVTRPLSMYLRDPSALSLPPPEGPSSGILVIQDDDIDLTCCFGLVKSTSYLKALPFPQNKNLTVLFPDGDYTECTHVLFIPVLNRPLSSKQYHVIQRKWKHKGKAYINRKIREGVKTSLSFTRTSCLEPRPLNPINIYQRFEIRKRKSGGFVAESVASDGLPPQFLRRDGWKLAASTPKEFHLNEAPGLNTALRACLPDFNFPLSQNRSEAVKVGKWYCPFMFIKEGNILEEDQMRNSTYYEMTLEQQWEEIFACESMYDNADSNTVSVDVAVECHVIKIAGTEAVHDQKIVADGDVV
;
A
#
# COMPACT_ATOMS: atom_id res chain seq x y z
N MET A 1 -0.47 -6.18 -2.02
CA MET A 1 -1.02 -5.71 -0.73
C MET A 1 0.11 -5.22 0.17
N TYR A 2 -0.18 -4.44 1.21
CA TYR A 2 0.85 -3.93 2.12
C TYR A 2 0.58 -4.34 3.55
N VAL A 3 1.61 -4.79 4.24
CA VAL A 3 1.62 -4.79 5.71
C VAL A 3 2.00 -3.40 6.20
N THR A 4 1.68 -3.05 7.43
CA THR A 4 2.17 -1.84 8.07
C THR A 4 3.11 -2.16 9.23
N ARG A 5 4.12 -1.32 9.44
CA ARG A 5 5.07 -1.44 10.56
C ARG A 5 5.35 -0.07 11.15
N PRO A 6 5.50 0.05 12.48
CA PRO A 6 5.83 1.32 13.13
C PRO A 6 7.24 1.78 12.73
N LEU A 7 7.42 3.09 12.61
CA LEU A 7 8.70 3.70 12.27
C LEU A 7 9.72 3.45 13.39
N SER A 8 9.26 3.43 14.65
CA SER A 8 10.12 3.20 15.82
C SER A 8 10.86 1.86 15.75
N MET A 9 10.23 0.83 15.19
CA MET A 9 10.82 -0.49 14.96
C MET A 9 12.10 -0.39 14.11
N TYR A 10 12.05 0.36 13.00
CA TYR A 10 13.21 0.53 12.12
C TYR A 10 14.30 1.43 12.69
N LEU A 11 13.93 2.36 13.59
CA LEU A 11 14.90 3.19 14.27
C LEU A 11 15.65 2.40 15.35
N ARG A 12 14.96 1.49 16.04
CA ARG A 12 15.55 0.58 17.04
C ARG A 12 16.41 -0.50 16.38
N ASP A 13 15.94 -1.06 15.27
CA ASP A 13 16.67 -2.04 14.46
C ASP A 13 16.74 -1.62 12.97
N PRO A 14 17.78 -0.87 12.57
CA PRO A 14 17.98 -0.49 11.18
C PRO A 14 18.20 -1.67 10.23
N SER A 15 18.62 -2.85 10.73
CA SER A 15 18.83 -4.02 9.89
C SER A 15 17.52 -4.55 9.30
N ALA A 16 16.41 -4.35 10.02
CA ALA A 16 15.06 -4.69 9.58
C ALA A 16 14.64 -3.97 8.28
N LEU A 17 15.26 -2.83 7.95
CA LEU A 17 14.98 -2.13 6.67
C LEU A 17 15.36 -2.95 5.45
N SER A 18 16.31 -3.88 5.58
CA SER A 18 16.78 -4.74 4.50
C SER A 18 15.98 -6.03 4.37
N LEU A 19 15.08 -6.32 5.32
CA LEU A 19 14.21 -7.47 5.22
C LEU A 19 13.20 -7.28 4.07
N PRO A 20 12.95 -8.32 3.28
CA PRO A 20 11.93 -8.27 2.25
C PRO A 20 10.55 -8.09 2.90
N PRO A 21 9.55 -7.61 2.14
CA PRO A 21 8.16 -7.67 2.56
C PRO A 21 7.81 -9.09 3.05
N PRO A 22 7.11 -9.24 4.19
CA PRO A 22 6.91 -10.55 4.83
C PRO A 22 5.90 -11.45 4.12
N GLU A 23 5.24 -10.94 3.09
CA GLU A 23 4.16 -11.63 2.37
C GLU A 23 4.62 -12.01 0.97
N GLY A 24 3.85 -12.87 0.30
CA GLY A 24 4.12 -13.36 -1.05
C GLY A 24 4.31 -12.28 -2.14
N PRO A 25 4.40 -12.68 -3.41
CA PRO A 25 4.72 -11.76 -4.50
C PRO A 25 3.72 -10.59 -4.58
N SER A 26 4.22 -9.45 -5.03
CA SER A 26 3.47 -8.18 -5.12
C SER A 26 3.00 -7.65 -3.77
N SER A 27 3.81 -7.88 -2.74
CA SER A 27 3.62 -7.31 -1.40
C SER A 27 4.58 -6.15 -1.12
N GLY A 28 4.24 -5.32 -0.15
CA GLY A 28 5.06 -4.18 0.27
C GLY A 28 4.89 -3.87 1.75
N ILE A 29 5.64 -2.88 2.22
CA ILE A 29 5.58 -2.41 3.60
C ILE A 29 5.24 -0.93 3.60
N LEU A 30 4.17 -0.55 4.30
CA LEU A 30 3.88 0.83 4.66
C LEU A 30 4.42 1.10 6.06
N VAL A 31 4.93 2.29 6.28
CA VAL A 31 5.49 2.73 7.56
C VAL A 31 4.50 3.67 8.22
N ILE A 32 4.20 3.44 9.49
CA ILE A 32 3.38 4.35 10.29
C ILE A 32 4.29 5.10 11.26
N GLN A 33 4.15 6.42 11.35
CA GLN A 33 4.75 7.15 12.44
C GLN A 33 3.86 6.97 13.67
N ASP A 34 4.38 6.22 14.63
CA ASP A 34 3.79 5.90 15.93
C ASP A 34 4.18 6.95 17.00
N ASP A 35 3.40 6.98 18.08
CA ASP A 35 3.52 7.98 19.14
C ASP A 35 4.79 7.81 19.99
N ASP A 36 5.44 6.64 19.94
CA ASP A 36 6.75 6.38 20.57
C ASP A 36 7.89 7.26 20.03
N ILE A 37 7.68 7.96 18.91
CA ILE A 37 8.64 8.89 18.33
C ILE A 37 8.24 10.32 18.67
N ASP A 38 8.74 10.78 19.80
CA ASP A 38 8.81 12.20 20.12
C ASP A 38 9.77 12.88 19.13
N LEU A 39 9.24 13.44 18.05
CA LEU A 39 9.97 14.40 17.19
C LEU A 39 10.12 15.75 17.90
N THR A 40 10.52 15.72 19.17
CA THR A 40 10.68 16.87 20.05
C THR A 40 12.12 17.36 19.97
N CYS A 41 12.34 18.56 19.46
CA CYS A 41 13.60 19.29 19.52
C CYS A 41 13.46 20.39 20.59
N CYS A 42 14.52 20.56 21.38
CA CYS A 42 14.69 21.61 22.40
C CYS A 42 13.65 21.64 23.55
N PHE A 43 13.98 20.94 24.65
CA PHE A 43 13.47 21.23 26.01
C PHE A 43 11.95 21.44 26.15
N GLY A 44 11.12 20.65 25.46
CA GLY A 44 9.67 20.60 25.68
C GLY A 44 8.87 21.89 25.38
N LEU A 45 9.51 22.95 24.87
CA LEU A 45 8.89 24.27 24.72
C LEU A 45 8.50 24.61 23.28
N VAL A 46 8.91 23.80 22.31
CA VAL A 46 8.55 23.98 20.90
C VAL A 46 8.19 22.62 20.30
N LYS A 47 6.91 22.43 19.93
CA LYS A 47 6.49 21.32 19.06
C LYS A 47 7.36 21.38 17.82
N SER A 48 8.36 20.52 17.78
CA SER A 48 9.44 20.75 16.87
C SER A 48 9.02 20.43 15.47
N THR A 49 9.08 21.49 14.66
CA THR A 49 9.25 21.49 13.21
C THR A 49 8.86 20.17 12.56
N SER A 50 7.66 20.16 11.96
CA SER A 50 7.02 19.12 11.14
C SER A 50 7.87 18.50 10.02
N TYR A 51 9.17 18.74 9.98
CA TYR A 51 10.07 18.35 8.92
C TYR A 51 10.71 16.99 9.22
N LEU A 52 10.44 16.02 8.36
CA LEU A 52 11.08 14.72 8.40
C LEU A 52 12.54 14.84 7.93
N LYS A 53 13.44 14.24 8.70
CA LYS A 53 14.90 14.26 8.45
C LYS A 53 15.48 12.90 8.11
N ALA A 54 14.67 11.84 8.14
CA ALA A 54 15.10 10.47 7.96
C ALA A 54 14.14 9.69 7.06
N LEU A 55 14.67 8.59 6.51
CA LEU A 55 13.92 7.55 5.83
C LEU A 55 13.75 6.37 6.81
N PRO A 56 12.74 5.53 6.62
CA PRO A 56 11.68 5.60 5.59
C PRO A 56 10.62 6.68 5.89
N PHE A 57 9.94 7.18 4.86
CA PHE A 57 8.85 8.14 5.05
C PHE A 57 7.58 7.46 5.59
N PRO A 58 6.86 8.08 6.54
CA PRO A 58 5.60 7.54 7.05
C PRO A 58 4.43 7.77 6.08
N GLN A 59 3.61 6.75 5.92
CA GLN A 59 2.44 6.71 5.05
C GLN A 59 1.14 7.10 5.76
N ASN A 60 1.13 7.19 7.09
CA ASN A 60 0.02 7.72 7.89
C ASN A 60 0.05 9.26 8.06
N LYS A 61 0.90 9.98 7.30
CA LYS A 61 1.02 11.44 7.34
C LYS A 61 0.71 12.08 5.99
N ASN A 62 0.22 13.32 6.02
CA ASN A 62 0.16 14.21 4.87
C ASN A 62 1.55 14.80 4.62
N LEU A 63 2.17 14.44 3.49
CA LEU A 63 3.53 14.85 3.16
C LEU A 63 3.53 16.01 2.14
N THR A 64 4.39 16.98 2.36
CA THR A 64 4.58 18.14 1.49
C THR A 64 6.06 18.34 1.22
N VAL A 65 6.46 18.23 -0.04
CA VAL A 65 7.81 18.54 -0.50
C VAL A 65 7.94 20.05 -0.60
N LEU A 66 8.96 20.58 0.07
CA LEU A 66 9.30 22.00 0.11
C LEU A 66 10.62 22.18 -0.62
N PHE A 67 10.53 22.81 -1.79
CA PHE A 67 11.63 22.97 -2.72
C PHE A 67 11.89 24.46 -2.98
N PRO A 68 13.11 24.97 -2.78
CA PRO A 68 13.44 26.37 -3.11
C PRO A 68 13.52 26.59 -4.63
N ASP A 69 12.67 27.47 -5.18
CA ASP A 69 12.75 27.97 -6.56
C ASP A 69 13.04 29.48 -6.57
N GLY A 70 14.33 29.83 -6.64
CA GLY A 70 14.77 31.22 -6.53
C GLY A 70 14.42 31.79 -5.16
N ASP A 71 13.65 32.88 -5.13
CA ASP A 71 13.23 33.56 -3.91
C ASP A 71 11.98 32.94 -3.26
N TYR A 72 11.31 32.00 -3.94
CA TYR A 72 10.09 31.35 -3.48
C TYR A 72 10.35 29.91 -3.07
N THR A 73 9.50 29.37 -2.17
CA THR A 73 9.50 27.93 -1.86
C THR A 73 8.25 27.30 -2.48
N GLU A 74 8.44 26.50 -3.51
CA GLU A 74 7.36 25.70 -4.08
C GLU A 74 6.98 24.57 -3.12
N CYS A 75 5.67 24.36 -2.97
CA CYS A 75 5.10 23.37 -2.08
C CYS A 75 4.32 22.34 -2.90
N THR A 76 4.77 21.09 -2.90
CA THR A 76 4.09 20.00 -3.61
C THR A 76 3.57 18.96 -2.63
N HIS A 77 2.25 18.77 -2.59
CA HIS A 77 1.63 17.75 -1.75
C HIS A 77 1.69 16.39 -2.43
N VAL A 78 2.35 15.44 -1.78
CA VAL A 78 2.63 14.13 -2.35
C VAL A 78 2.34 13.00 -1.39
N LEU A 79 2.11 11.81 -1.96
CA LEU A 79 2.08 10.56 -1.25
C LEU A 79 3.23 9.69 -1.77
N PHE A 80 4.14 9.32 -0.88
CA PHE A 80 5.24 8.40 -1.18
C PHE A 80 4.80 6.98 -0.82
N ILE A 81 4.60 6.14 -1.83
CA ILE A 81 4.26 4.72 -1.64
C ILE A 81 5.49 3.86 -1.94
N PRO A 82 6.03 3.11 -0.96
CA PRO A 82 7.14 2.19 -1.18
C PRO A 82 6.85 1.23 -2.34
N VAL A 83 7.84 0.96 -3.19
CA VAL A 83 7.67 0.05 -4.33
C VAL A 83 7.47 -1.40 -3.84
N LEU A 84 6.54 -2.12 -4.46
CA LEU A 84 6.27 -3.54 -4.17
C LEU A 84 7.52 -4.41 -4.40
N ASN A 85 7.62 -5.53 -3.69
CA ASN A 85 8.69 -6.53 -3.78
C ASN A 85 10.09 -5.98 -3.50
N ARG A 86 10.19 -4.84 -2.81
CA ARG A 86 11.46 -4.23 -2.43
C ARG A 86 11.52 -4.01 -0.92
N PRO A 87 12.70 -4.23 -0.30
CA PRO A 87 12.91 -3.83 1.09
C PRO A 87 12.92 -2.29 1.19
N LEU A 88 12.63 -1.76 2.38
CA LEU A 88 12.64 -0.31 2.62
C LEU A 88 14.05 0.31 2.48
N SER A 89 15.10 -0.50 2.66
CA SER A 89 16.50 -0.10 2.43
C SER A 89 16.80 0.28 0.98
N SER A 90 15.97 -0.16 0.02
CA SER A 90 16.04 0.27 -1.38
C SER A 90 15.70 1.75 -1.56
N LYS A 91 14.94 2.34 -0.62
CA LYS A 91 14.49 3.74 -0.65
C LYS A 91 13.74 4.11 -1.94
N GLN A 92 13.11 3.12 -2.57
CA GLN A 92 12.36 3.31 -3.81
C GLN A 92 10.88 3.57 -3.52
N TYR A 93 10.35 4.62 -4.12
CA TYR A 93 8.96 5.05 -3.96
C TYR A 93 8.31 5.37 -5.31
N HIS A 94 7.01 5.13 -5.38
CA HIS A 94 6.11 5.85 -6.28
C HIS A 94 5.72 7.17 -5.62
N VAL A 95 5.77 8.27 -6.38
CA VAL A 95 5.40 9.60 -5.89
C VAL A 95 4.10 10.01 -6.55
N ILE A 96 3.06 10.22 -5.73
CA ILE A 96 1.69 10.44 -6.20
C ILE A 96 1.26 11.84 -5.81
N GLN A 97 0.67 12.59 -6.73
CA GLN A 97 0.20 13.94 -6.47
C GLN A 97 -1.10 13.94 -5.67
N ARG A 98 -1.16 14.69 -4.56
CA ARG A 98 -2.32 14.70 -3.64
C ARG A 98 -3.34 15.81 -3.87
N LYS A 99 -2.94 16.89 -4.53
CA LYS A 99 -3.79 18.08 -4.72
C LYS A 99 -3.74 18.55 -6.17
N TRP A 100 -4.67 19.43 -6.52
CA TRP A 100 -4.77 20.08 -7.83
C TRP A 100 -5.18 19.13 -8.96
N LYS A 101 -5.03 19.59 -10.21
CA LYS A 101 -5.53 18.98 -11.45
C LYS A 101 -5.07 17.54 -11.74
N HIS A 102 -3.97 17.10 -11.13
CA HIS A 102 -3.41 15.74 -11.36
C HIS A 102 -3.46 14.89 -10.09
N LYS A 103 -4.43 15.16 -9.22
CA LYS A 103 -4.63 14.38 -8.02
C LYS A 103 -4.83 12.90 -8.35
N GLY A 104 -4.20 12.03 -7.56
CA GLY A 104 -4.27 10.58 -7.74
C GLY A 104 -3.22 10.02 -8.72
N LYS A 105 -2.61 10.88 -9.53
CA LYS A 105 -1.65 10.46 -10.58
C LYS A 105 -0.21 10.42 -10.06
N ALA A 106 0.57 9.50 -10.62
CA ALA A 106 1.98 9.31 -10.33
C ALA A 106 2.87 10.23 -11.16
N TYR A 107 3.86 10.85 -10.52
CA TYR A 107 4.94 11.55 -11.22
C TYR A 107 5.78 10.58 -12.04
N ILE A 108 6.37 11.09 -13.11
CA ILE A 108 7.16 10.30 -14.06
C ILE A 108 8.50 11.00 -14.33
N ASN A 109 9.56 10.19 -14.42
CA ASN A 109 10.87 10.61 -14.87
C ASN A 109 10.86 10.82 -16.38
N ARG A 110 11.43 11.93 -16.85
CA ARG A 110 11.60 12.19 -18.28
C ARG A 110 12.78 11.39 -18.82
N LYS A 111 12.58 10.67 -19.92
CA LYS A 111 13.69 10.03 -20.64
C LYS A 111 14.62 11.07 -21.26
N ILE A 112 15.90 10.98 -20.97
CA ILE A 112 16.96 11.80 -21.57
C ILE A 112 17.39 11.16 -22.89
N ARG A 113 17.61 11.96 -23.92
CA ARG A 113 18.18 11.47 -25.19
C ARG A 113 19.71 11.39 -25.06
N GLU A 114 20.29 10.33 -25.61
CA GLU A 114 21.74 10.17 -25.71
C GLU A 114 22.39 11.40 -26.35
N GLY A 115 23.52 11.86 -25.80
CA GLY A 115 24.24 13.05 -26.28
C GLY A 115 23.74 14.39 -25.73
N VAL A 116 22.58 14.44 -25.07
CA VAL A 116 22.19 15.62 -24.29
C VAL A 116 22.99 15.62 -23.01
N LYS A 117 24.05 16.43 -22.94
CA LYS A 117 24.70 16.74 -21.67
C LYS A 117 23.61 17.26 -20.74
N THR A 118 23.28 16.51 -19.70
CA THR A 118 22.68 17.02 -18.48
C THR A 118 23.71 17.92 -17.81
N SER A 119 24.07 19.02 -18.47
CA SER A 119 24.58 20.15 -17.74
C SER A 119 23.57 20.44 -16.65
N LEU A 120 24.04 20.97 -15.53
CA LEU A 120 23.23 21.56 -14.49
C LEU A 120 22.44 22.79 -15.02
N SER A 121 21.98 22.75 -16.27
CA SER A 121 21.27 23.79 -16.97
C SER A 121 19.94 24.01 -16.27
N PHE A 122 19.90 25.18 -15.66
CA PHE A 122 18.82 26.07 -15.28
C PHE A 122 17.62 26.17 -16.24
N THR A 123 17.50 25.32 -17.27
CA THR A 123 16.32 25.30 -18.12
C THR A 123 15.17 24.74 -17.29
N ARG A 124 14.20 25.60 -16.95
CA ARG A 124 12.84 25.29 -16.47
C ARG A 124 12.14 24.39 -17.47
N THR A 125 12.62 23.16 -17.55
CA THR A 125 12.12 22.19 -18.49
C THR A 125 10.85 21.66 -17.86
N SER A 126 9.71 21.90 -18.51
CA SER A 126 8.41 21.53 -17.97
C SER A 126 8.42 20.07 -17.54
N CYS A 127 8.05 19.84 -16.28
CA CYS A 127 7.88 18.49 -15.76
C CYS A 127 6.85 17.78 -16.63
N LEU A 128 7.08 16.49 -16.92
CA LEU A 128 6.04 15.67 -17.55
C LEU A 128 4.82 15.66 -16.63
N GLU A 129 3.64 15.85 -17.21
CA GLU A 129 2.41 15.77 -16.44
C GLU A 129 2.28 14.38 -15.77
N PRO A 130 1.87 14.32 -14.50
CA PRO A 130 1.62 13.06 -13.81
C PRO A 130 0.60 12.20 -14.56
N ARG A 131 0.80 10.88 -14.53
CA ARG A 131 -0.02 9.88 -15.23
C ARG A 131 -0.59 8.85 -14.24
N PRO A 132 -1.65 8.11 -14.57
CA PRO A 132 -2.08 6.97 -13.77
C PRO A 132 -0.90 6.05 -13.42
N LEU A 133 -0.92 5.47 -12.22
CA LEU A 133 0.17 4.60 -11.78
C LEU A 133 0.21 3.34 -12.64
N ASN A 134 1.37 3.06 -13.21
CA ASN A 134 1.75 1.77 -13.76
C ASN A 134 2.89 1.21 -12.87
N PRO A 135 2.60 0.23 -11.99
CA PRO A 135 3.58 -0.29 -11.04
C PRO A 135 4.83 -0.90 -11.69
N ILE A 136 4.71 -1.35 -12.94
CA ILE A 136 5.79 -1.98 -13.70
C ILE A 136 6.69 -0.91 -14.36
N ASN A 137 6.18 0.30 -14.60
CA ASN A 137 6.91 1.36 -15.27
C ASN A 137 8.07 1.88 -14.40
N ILE A 138 9.29 1.55 -14.79
CA ILE A 138 10.52 1.97 -14.12
C ILE A 138 10.67 3.50 -14.05
N TYR A 139 10.13 4.25 -15.01
CA TYR A 139 10.17 5.71 -15.00
C TYR A 139 9.22 6.33 -13.95
N GLN A 140 8.31 5.58 -13.34
CA GLN A 140 7.48 6.06 -12.21
C GLN A 140 8.06 5.66 -10.84
N ARG A 141 9.30 5.14 -10.81
CA ARG A 141 10.01 4.78 -9.57
C ARG A 141 11.13 5.78 -9.30
N PHE A 142 11.22 6.20 -8.05
CA PHE A 142 12.19 7.18 -7.58
C PHE A 142 12.98 6.59 -6.43
N GLU A 143 14.30 6.62 -6.51
CA GLU A 143 15.16 6.34 -5.37
C GLU A 143 15.39 7.65 -4.60
N ILE A 144 15.09 7.65 -3.30
CA ILE A 144 15.27 8.83 -2.45
C ILE A 144 16.58 8.73 -1.68
N ARG A 145 17.44 9.74 -1.84
CA ARG A 145 18.71 9.86 -1.13
C ARG A 145 18.69 11.06 -0.20
N LYS A 146 19.32 10.90 0.96
CA LYS A 146 19.56 11.99 1.90
C LYS A 146 20.89 12.66 1.56
N ARG A 147 20.92 13.99 1.50
CA ARG A 147 22.17 14.74 1.31
C ARG A 147 22.91 14.92 2.63
N LYS A 148 24.25 14.98 2.58
CA LYS A 148 25.10 15.28 3.74
C LYS A 148 24.79 16.66 4.34
N SER A 149 24.50 17.64 3.48
CA SER A 149 24.10 19.01 3.85
C SER A 149 22.69 19.10 4.45
N GLY A 150 21.96 17.99 4.56
CA GLY A 150 20.55 17.95 4.91
C GLY A 150 19.62 17.97 3.69
N GLY A 151 18.35 17.61 3.92
CA GLY A 151 17.34 17.46 2.88
C GLY A 151 17.50 16.18 2.06
N PHE A 152 16.65 16.05 1.05
CA PHE A 152 16.56 14.88 0.19
C PHE A 152 16.75 15.23 -1.28
N VAL A 153 17.10 14.23 -2.08
CA VAL A 153 17.10 14.28 -3.53
C VAL A 153 16.53 12.97 -4.04
N ALA A 154 15.77 13.04 -5.12
CA ALA A 154 15.32 11.86 -5.84
C ALA A 154 16.21 11.63 -7.07
N GLU A 155 16.48 10.37 -7.33
CA GLU A 155 17.08 9.89 -8.57
C GLU A 155 16.09 8.97 -9.28
N SER A 156 16.21 8.85 -10.60
CA SER A 156 15.41 7.87 -11.33
C SER A 156 16.02 6.50 -11.15
N VAL A 157 15.17 5.49 -10.99
CA VAL A 157 15.61 4.09 -11.04
C VAL A 157 16.00 3.69 -12.47
N ALA A 158 15.44 4.35 -13.49
CA ALA A 158 15.87 4.20 -14.88
C ALA A 158 17.16 5.00 -15.10
N SER A 159 18.18 4.39 -15.68
CA SER A 159 19.49 5.01 -15.91
C SER A 159 19.44 6.24 -16.82
N ASP A 160 18.45 6.29 -17.73
CA ASP A 160 18.18 7.40 -18.64
C ASP A 160 17.02 8.29 -18.17
N GLY A 161 16.58 8.14 -16.92
CA GLY A 161 15.46 8.88 -16.35
C GLY A 161 15.89 10.16 -15.63
N LEU A 162 15.12 11.23 -15.85
CA LEU A 162 15.31 12.52 -15.19
C LEU A 162 14.11 12.86 -14.29
N PRO A 163 14.31 12.91 -12.96
CA PRO A 163 13.22 13.27 -12.04
C PRO A 163 12.70 14.71 -12.25
N PRO A 164 11.42 14.96 -11.91
CA PRO A 164 10.86 16.31 -11.85
C PRO A 164 11.73 17.26 -11.02
N GLN A 165 11.74 18.55 -11.39
CA GLN A 165 12.62 19.55 -10.79
C GLN A 165 12.51 19.59 -9.25
N PHE A 166 11.28 19.59 -8.72
CA PHE A 166 11.02 19.66 -7.27
C PHE A 166 11.54 18.45 -6.48
N LEU A 167 11.84 17.33 -7.15
CA LEU A 167 12.42 16.13 -6.54
C LEU A 167 13.92 16.00 -6.80
N ARG A 168 14.44 16.56 -7.90
CA ARG A 168 15.85 16.40 -8.32
C ARG A 168 16.80 17.44 -7.71
N ARG A 169 16.31 18.65 -7.41
CA ARG A 169 17.17 19.80 -7.15
C ARG A 169 17.39 20.04 -5.65
N ASP A 170 18.60 20.54 -5.32
CA ASP A 170 19.02 21.25 -4.11
C ASP A 170 18.35 20.87 -2.76
N GLY A 171 18.33 19.58 -2.42
CA GLY A 171 18.11 19.14 -1.05
C GLY A 171 16.75 19.55 -0.48
N TRP A 172 15.66 19.18 -1.16
CA TRP A 172 14.30 19.51 -0.71
C TRP A 172 14.01 18.98 0.70
N LYS A 173 13.16 19.71 1.42
CA LYS A 173 12.72 19.33 2.78
C LYS A 173 11.34 18.71 2.70
N LEU A 174 11.02 17.85 3.67
CA LEU A 174 9.75 17.15 3.71
C LEU A 174 8.98 17.54 4.97
N ALA A 175 7.90 18.31 4.81
CA ALA A 175 6.98 18.57 5.90
C ALA A 175 5.92 17.47 6.00
N ALA A 176 5.55 17.13 7.23
CA ALA A 176 4.56 16.12 7.57
C ALA A 176 3.50 16.72 8.50
N SER A 177 2.23 16.45 8.20
CA SER A 177 1.11 16.80 9.08
C SER A 177 0.20 15.60 9.28
N THR A 178 -0.53 15.58 10.39
CA THR A 178 -1.52 14.52 10.64
C THR A 178 -2.72 14.73 9.70
N PRO A 179 -3.11 13.70 8.92
CA PRO A 179 -4.27 13.77 8.04
C PRO A 179 -5.56 13.80 8.85
N LYS A 180 -6.57 14.47 8.31
CA LYS A 180 -7.95 14.42 8.86
C LYS A 180 -8.84 13.49 8.03
N GLU A 181 -8.43 13.22 6.79
CA GLU A 181 -9.24 12.59 5.76
C GLU A 181 -9.12 11.06 5.77
N PHE A 182 -8.04 10.53 6.33
CA PHE A 182 -7.80 9.08 6.40
C PHE A 182 -7.02 8.72 7.65
N HIS A 183 -7.11 7.45 8.01
CA HIS A 183 -6.37 6.86 9.12
C HIS A 183 -5.74 5.55 8.64
N LEU A 184 -4.47 5.33 8.96
CA LEU A 184 -3.71 4.14 8.57
C LEU A 184 -3.16 3.49 9.84
N ASN A 185 -3.65 2.29 10.13
CA ASN A 185 -3.37 1.53 11.35
C ASN A 185 -2.36 0.41 11.14
N GLU A 186 -2.02 -0.24 12.24
CA GLU A 186 -1.29 -1.49 12.22
C GLU A 186 -2.06 -2.60 11.51
N ALA A 187 -1.33 -3.33 10.68
CA ALA A 187 -1.76 -4.41 9.81
C ALA A 187 -0.56 -5.37 9.69
N PRO A 188 -0.42 -6.32 10.64
CA PRO A 188 0.77 -7.16 10.73
C PRO A 188 0.95 -8.08 9.53
N GLY A 189 -0.14 -8.39 8.81
CA GLY A 189 -0.21 -9.36 7.74
C GLY A 189 -1.02 -10.59 8.16
N LEU A 190 -0.66 -11.75 7.63
CA LEU A 190 -1.24 -13.04 8.01
C LEU A 190 -0.80 -13.44 9.43
N ASN A 191 -1.75 -13.78 10.28
CA ASN A 191 -1.49 -14.49 11.52
C ASN A 191 -1.47 -16.00 11.23
N THR A 192 -0.28 -16.56 11.01
CA THR A 192 -0.11 -17.98 10.64
C THR A 192 -0.59 -18.95 11.71
N ALA A 193 -0.39 -18.61 12.99
CA ALA A 193 -0.85 -19.42 14.11
C ALA A 193 -2.39 -19.48 14.14
N LEU A 194 -3.05 -18.32 14.03
CA LEU A 194 -4.51 -18.28 14.01
C LEU A 194 -5.08 -18.92 12.74
N ARG A 195 -4.43 -18.74 11.58
CA ARG A 195 -4.84 -19.35 10.31
C ARG A 195 -4.77 -20.88 10.32
N ALA A 196 -3.86 -21.44 11.11
CA ALA A 196 -3.69 -22.88 11.28
C ALA A 196 -4.72 -23.49 12.25
N CYS A 197 -5.35 -22.67 13.10
CA CYS A 197 -6.42 -23.11 13.99
C CYS A 197 -7.78 -23.06 13.27
N LEU A 198 -8.65 -24.00 13.62
CA LEU A 198 -10.06 -23.92 13.25
C LEU A 198 -10.78 -22.89 14.13
N PRO A 199 -11.78 -22.14 13.61
CA PRO A 199 -12.64 -21.32 14.44
C PRO A 199 -13.33 -22.15 15.52
N ASP A 200 -13.73 -21.52 16.62
CA ASP A 200 -14.47 -22.22 17.66
C ASP A 200 -15.81 -22.77 17.11
N PHE A 201 -16.11 -24.03 17.45
CA PHE A 201 -17.35 -24.70 17.07
C PHE A 201 -18.39 -24.65 18.21
N ASN A 202 -18.27 -23.70 19.13
CA ASN A 202 -19.23 -23.48 20.22
C ASN A 202 -20.27 -22.41 19.83
N PHE A 203 -21.14 -22.72 18.87
CA PHE A 203 -22.27 -21.86 18.49
C PHE A 203 -23.56 -22.68 18.33
N PRO A 204 -24.75 -22.09 18.55
CA PRO A 204 -26.02 -22.79 18.39
C PRO A 204 -26.18 -23.32 16.96
N LEU A 205 -26.59 -24.58 16.80
CA LEU A 205 -26.87 -25.18 15.48
C LEU A 205 -28.01 -24.48 14.73
N SER A 206 -28.83 -23.68 15.42
CA SER A 206 -29.81 -22.78 14.79
C SER A 206 -29.15 -21.63 14.02
N GLN A 207 -27.84 -21.41 14.20
CA GLN A 207 -27.06 -20.44 13.43
C GLN A 207 -26.32 -21.18 12.31
N ASN A 208 -26.64 -20.83 11.07
CA ASN A 208 -26.03 -21.46 9.90
C ASN A 208 -24.55 -21.07 9.71
N ARG A 209 -24.00 -20.16 10.54
CA ARG A 209 -22.61 -19.69 10.48
C ARG A 209 -22.09 -19.35 11.87
N SER A 210 -20.80 -19.59 12.10
CA SER A 210 -20.11 -19.10 13.30
C SER A 210 -19.78 -17.61 13.19
N GLU A 211 -19.31 -17.03 14.29
CA GLU A 211 -18.60 -15.75 14.24
C GLU A 211 -17.34 -15.86 13.35
N ALA A 212 -17.07 -14.80 12.60
CA ALA A 212 -15.90 -14.72 11.74
C ALA A 212 -14.64 -14.33 12.52
N VAL A 213 -13.63 -15.18 12.44
CA VAL A 213 -12.31 -14.95 13.04
C VAL A 213 -11.41 -14.27 12.01
N LYS A 214 -10.95 -13.05 12.30
CA LYS A 214 -10.01 -12.31 11.45
C LYS A 214 -8.60 -12.84 11.63
N VAL A 215 -8.09 -13.52 10.60
CA VAL A 215 -6.77 -14.17 10.59
C VAL A 215 -5.71 -13.42 9.80
N GLY A 216 -6.09 -12.35 9.09
CA GLY A 216 -5.13 -11.50 8.39
C GLY A 216 -5.65 -10.09 8.18
N LYS A 217 -4.72 -9.13 8.17
CA LYS A 217 -5.01 -7.72 7.91
C LYS A 217 -3.89 -7.06 7.11
N TRP A 218 -4.27 -6.36 6.05
CA TRP A 218 -3.40 -5.60 5.16
C TRP A 218 -4.06 -4.28 4.75
N TYR A 219 -3.29 -3.42 4.10
CA TYR A 219 -3.81 -2.26 3.39
C TYR A 219 -3.48 -2.31 1.90
N CYS A 220 -4.40 -1.77 1.08
CA CYS A 220 -4.19 -1.56 -0.34
C CYS A 220 -4.34 -0.07 -0.66
N PRO A 221 -3.25 0.61 -1.05
CA PRO A 221 -3.33 1.99 -1.53
C PRO A 221 -4.29 2.11 -2.75
N PHE A 222 -5.05 3.20 -2.82
CA PHE A 222 -6.17 3.38 -3.77
C PHE A 222 -5.83 3.11 -5.24
N MET A 223 -4.62 3.44 -5.68
CA MET A 223 -4.15 3.26 -7.06
C MET A 223 -4.09 1.80 -7.52
N PHE A 224 -4.24 0.83 -6.62
CA PHE A 224 -4.32 -0.59 -6.93
C PHE A 224 -5.76 -1.13 -6.91
N ILE A 225 -6.75 -0.31 -6.55
CA ILE A 225 -8.15 -0.70 -6.38
C ILE A 225 -9.01 0.05 -7.40
N LYS A 226 -9.83 -0.69 -8.15
CA LYS A 226 -10.90 -0.10 -8.98
C LYS A 226 -12.20 -0.10 -8.17
N GLU A 227 -12.64 1.06 -7.72
CA GLU A 227 -13.89 1.21 -6.98
C GLU A 227 -15.01 1.77 -7.88
N GLY A 228 -15.79 0.87 -8.48
CA GLY A 228 -16.95 1.21 -9.30
C GLY A 228 -16.66 2.31 -10.33
N ASN A 229 -17.51 3.35 -10.35
CA ASN A 229 -17.39 4.51 -11.23
C ASN A 229 -16.84 5.75 -10.51
N ILE A 230 -16.12 5.59 -9.40
CA ILE A 230 -15.56 6.72 -8.65
C ILE A 230 -14.36 7.29 -9.41
N LEU A 231 -14.28 8.62 -9.53
CA LEU A 231 -13.12 9.29 -10.12
C LEU A 231 -11.88 9.09 -9.23
N GLU A 232 -10.72 8.84 -9.84
CA GLU A 232 -9.44 8.64 -9.11
C GLU A 232 -9.14 9.76 -8.09
N GLU A 233 -9.53 11.00 -8.42
CA GLU A 233 -9.33 12.17 -7.56
C GLU A 233 -10.15 12.14 -6.26
N ASP A 234 -11.38 11.61 -6.36
CA ASP A 234 -12.30 11.43 -5.23
C ASP A 234 -11.89 10.21 -4.42
N GLN A 235 -11.53 9.12 -5.09
CA GLN A 235 -11.03 7.90 -4.46
C GLN A 235 -9.78 8.21 -3.62
N MET A 236 -8.82 8.95 -4.17
CA MET A 236 -7.66 9.39 -3.41
C MET A 236 -8.04 10.26 -2.20
N ARG A 237 -9.07 11.11 -2.32
CA ARG A 237 -9.51 12.00 -1.24
C ARG A 237 -10.06 11.21 -0.05
N ASN A 238 -10.97 10.30 -0.36
CA ASN A 238 -11.87 9.70 0.62
C ASN A 238 -11.35 8.33 1.09
N SER A 239 -10.61 7.64 0.22
CA SER A 239 -10.23 6.23 0.40
C SER A 239 -8.76 6.03 0.01
N THR A 240 -7.84 6.82 0.58
CA THR A 240 -6.40 6.72 0.25
C THR A 240 -5.85 5.30 0.45
N TYR A 241 -6.32 4.59 1.47
CA TYR A 241 -5.97 3.20 1.77
C TYR A 241 -7.24 2.39 2.05
N TYR A 242 -7.37 1.24 1.40
CA TYR A 242 -8.42 0.25 1.66
C TYR A 242 -7.90 -0.78 2.65
N GLU A 243 -8.66 -1.06 3.69
CA GLU A 243 -8.39 -2.19 4.57
C GLU A 243 -8.78 -3.49 3.85
N MET A 244 -7.89 -4.48 3.89
CA MET A 244 -8.15 -5.82 3.38
C MET A 244 -7.98 -6.80 4.53
N THR A 245 -8.99 -7.62 4.77
CA THR A 245 -9.00 -8.63 5.84
C THR A 245 -9.14 -10.02 5.24
N LEU A 246 -8.57 -11.01 5.94
CA LEU A 246 -8.85 -12.41 5.71
C LEU A 246 -9.55 -12.95 6.95
N GLU A 247 -10.71 -13.55 6.76
CA GLU A 247 -11.56 -14.08 7.83
C GLU A 247 -11.85 -15.55 7.61
N GLN A 248 -12.08 -16.28 8.69
CA GLN A 248 -12.45 -17.69 8.68
C GLN A 248 -13.61 -17.92 9.63
N GLN A 249 -14.57 -18.72 9.18
CA GLN A 249 -15.77 -19.07 9.94
C GLN A 249 -16.25 -20.45 9.52
N TRP A 250 -17.06 -21.07 10.38
CA TRP A 250 -17.87 -22.22 10.00
C TRP A 250 -19.10 -21.74 9.24
N GLU A 251 -19.44 -22.43 8.17
CA GLU A 251 -20.66 -22.21 7.39
C GLU A 251 -21.32 -23.56 7.14
N GLU A 252 -22.62 -23.64 7.42
CA GLU A 252 -23.43 -24.81 7.11
C GLU A 252 -23.58 -24.92 5.60
N ILE A 253 -23.11 -26.04 5.06
CA ILE A 253 -23.21 -26.37 3.63
C ILE A 253 -24.30 -27.41 3.34
N PHE A 254 -24.81 -28.08 4.38
CA PHE A 254 -25.87 -29.08 4.29
C PHE A 254 -26.52 -29.32 5.66
N ALA A 255 -27.85 -29.41 5.69
CA ALA A 255 -28.63 -29.85 6.84
C ALA A 255 -29.73 -30.83 6.41
N CYS A 256 -29.99 -31.83 7.25
CA CYS A 256 -31.06 -32.80 7.05
C CYS A 256 -31.65 -33.18 8.41
N GLU A 257 -32.97 -33.19 8.51
CA GLU A 257 -33.68 -33.65 9.71
C GLU A 257 -33.96 -35.16 9.60
N SER A 258 -33.75 -35.89 10.69
CA SER A 258 -34.14 -37.30 10.78
C SER A 258 -35.68 -37.40 10.79
N MET A 259 -36.26 -38.03 9.76
CA MET A 259 -37.72 -38.21 9.66
C MET A 259 -38.25 -39.45 10.42
N TYR A 260 -37.42 -40.16 11.18
CA TYR A 260 -37.83 -41.41 11.84
C TYR A 260 -37.81 -41.29 13.38
N ASP A 261 -38.98 -41.38 14.01
CA ASP A 261 -39.21 -41.45 15.47
C ASP A 261 -38.81 -42.80 16.10
N ASN A 262 -38.14 -43.69 15.36
CA ASN A 262 -37.72 -44.99 15.89
C ASN A 262 -36.45 -44.81 16.73
N ALA A 263 -36.64 -44.76 18.05
CA ALA A 263 -35.64 -44.55 19.10
C ALA A 263 -34.47 -45.55 19.15
N ASP A 264 -34.39 -46.50 18.22
CA ASP A 264 -33.48 -47.66 18.31
C ASP A 264 -32.31 -47.64 17.32
N SER A 265 -32.19 -46.64 16.44
CA SER A 265 -31.01 -46.50 15.58
C SER A 265 -30.39 -45.10 15.61
N ASN A 266 -29.37 -44.91 16.44
CA ASN A 266 -28.52 -43.70 16.48
C ASN A 266 -27.60 -43.56 15.23
N THR A 267 -27.94 -44.18 14.10
CA THR A 267 -27.07 -44.22 12.92
C THR A 267 -27.73 -43.48 11.76
N VAL A 268 -27.15 -42.35 11.38
CA VAL A 268 -27.54 -41.58 10.19
C VAL A 268 -26.44 -41.75 9.15
N SER A 269 -26.76 -42.34 7.99
CA SER A 269 -25.86 -42.40 6.84
C SER A 269 -26.08 -41.16 5.96
N VAL A 270 -25.04 -40.35 5.76
CA VAL A 270 -25.07 -39.16 4.90
C VAL A 270 -24.13 -39.39 3.72
N ASP A 271 -24.68 -39.42 2.51
CA ASP A 271 -23.94 -39.44 1.24
C ASP A 271 -24.46 -38.31 0.35
N VAL A 272 -23.80 -37.15 0.40
CA VAL A 272 -24.20 -35.93 -0.30
C VAL A 272 -22.97 -35.26 -0.90
N ALA A 273 -23.07 -34.94 -2.19
CA ALA A 273 -22.07 -34.11 -2.86
C ALA A 273 -22.30 -32.63 -2.50
N VAL A 274 -21.27 -31.97 -1.97
CA VAL A 274 -21.30 -30.56 -1.57
C VAL A 274 -20.25 -29.76 -2.32
N GLU A 275 -20.56 -28.50 -2.62
CA GLU A 275 -19.62 -27.59 -3.26
C GLU A 275 -18.58 -27.10 -2.25
N CYS A 276 -17.30 -27.31 -2.55
CA CYS A 276 -16.21 -27.02 -1.62
C CYS A 276 -15.61 -25.62 -1.80
N HIS A 277 -15.88 -24.93 -2.91
CA HIS A 277 -15.28 -23.63 -3.23
C HIS A 277 -16.27 -22.77 -4.02
N VAL A 278 -16.65 -21.63 -3.45
CA VAL A 278 -17.50 -20.63 -4.12
C VAL A 278 -16.78 -19.29 -4.12
N ILE A 279 -16.69 -18.66 -5.29
CA ILE A 279 -16.11 -17.30 -5.41
C ILE A 279 -17.26 -16.31 -5.51
N LYS A 280 -17.35 -15.39 -4.56
CA LYS A 280 -18.36 -14.32 -4.55
C LYS A 280 -17.72 -12.95 -4.70
N ILE A 281 -18.22 -12.13 -5.61
CA ILE A 281 -17.85 -10.73 -5.76
C ILE A 281 -19.05 -9.90 -5.30
N ALA A 282 -18.86 -9.08 -4.25
CA ALA A 282 -19.93 -8.30 -3.63
C ALA A 282 -21.16 -9.15 -3.22
N GLY A 283 -20.93 -10.38 -2.77
CA GLY A 283 -21.99 -11.32 -2.35
C GLY A 283 -22.62 -12.13 -3.48
N THR A 284 -22.33 -11.81 -4.74
CA THR A 284 -22.83 -12.53 -5.91
C THR A 284 -21.81 -13.53 -6.42
N GLU A 285 -22.24 -14.76 -6.70
CA GLU A 285 -21.36 -15.79 -7.25
C GLU A 285 -20.79 -15.36 -8.61
N ALA A 286 -19.46 -15.42 -8.71
CA ALA A 286 -18.75 -15.06 -9.92
C ALA A 286 -18.88 -16.20 -10.93
N VAL A 287 -19.49 -15.92 -12.08
CA VAL A 287 -19.51 -16.85 -13.20
C VAL A 287 -18.12 -16.88 -13.83
N HIS A 288 -17.48 -18.05 -13.83
CA HIS A 288 -16.17 -18.23 -14.44
C HIS A 288 -16.29 -18.11 -15.96
N ASP A 289 -15.96 -16.94 -16.52
CA ASP A 289 -15.91 -16.73 -17.97
C ASP A 289 -14.59 -17.32 -18.51
N GLN A 290 -14.59 -18.61 -18.87
CA GLN A 290 -13.45 -19.24 -19.55
C GLN A 290 -13.31 -18.68 -20.97
N LYS A 291 -12.72 -17.49 -21.13
CA LYS A 291 -12.01 -17.18 -22.38
C LYS A 291 -10.65 -17.83 -22.34
N ILE A 292 -10.60 -19.06 -22.83
CA ILE A 292 -9.37 -19.71 -23.30
C ILE A 292 -8.72 -18.75 -24.29
N VAL A 293 -7.67 -18.03 -23.86
CA VAL A 293 -6.69 -17.49 -24.80
C VAL A 293 -5.92 -18.71 -25.27
N ALA A 294 -6.19 -19.12 -26.51
CA ALA A 294 -5.49 -20.21 -27.14
C ALA A 294 -3.98 -19.95 -27.05
N ASP A 295 -3.26 -20.92 -26.48
CA ASP A 295 -1.83 -21.08 -26.70
C ASP A 295 -1.58 -21.05 -28.21
N GLY A 296 -0.85 -20.04 -28.65
CA GLY A 296 -0.28 -19.96 -29.98
C GLY A 296 1.21 -20.24 -29.88
N ASP A 297 1.59 -21.51 -29.82
CA ASP A 297 2.93 -21.97 -30.16
C ASP A 297 2.84 -22.79 -31.45
N VAL A 298 3.30 -22.21 -32.57
CA VAL A 298 3.82 -22.96 -33.73
C VAL A 298 4.96 -22.16 -34.38
N VAL A 299 6.18 -22.62 -34.10
CA VAL A 299 7.51 -22.42 -34.75
C VAL A 299 8.13 -21.02 -34.73
#